data_AF-A0A1X0Y3A8-F1
#
_entry.id   AF-A0A1X0Y3A8-F1
#
_cell.length_a   1.000
_cell.length_b   1.000
_cell.length_c   1.000
_cell.angle_alpha   90.00
_cell.angle_beta   90.00
_cell.angle_gamma   90.00
#
_symmetry.space_group_name_H-M   'P 1'
#
loop_
_entity.id
_entity.type
_entity.pdbx_description
1 polymer ?
#
loop_
_entity_poly.entity_id
_entity_poly.type
_entity_poly.pdbx_seq_one_letter_code
_entity_poly.pdbx_strand_id
1 'polypeptide(L)'
;MGEEIKTVLIVDDEENARIGLSKLLSQEGYQVSSAANAGEALEYLSREPVSLVISDINMPEMNGLSFLREIHNHHPGTHVIMITAYGGVESYLEAMNLGAFEYIHKPVKLDELKSVMRKIAN
;
A
#
# COMPACT_ATOMS: atom_id res chain seq x y z
N MET A 1 10.05 18.22 9.36
CA MET A 1 8.60 18.50 9.32
C MET A 1 8.06 17.31 8.58
N GLY A 2 7.69 16.25 9.31
CA GLY A 2 7.39 14.95 8.70
C GLY A 2 6.13 15.00 7.85
N GLU A 3 6.03 14.12 6.86
CA GLU A 3 4.89 14.08 5.95
C GLU A 3 3.69 13.44 6.66
N GLU A 4 2.59 14.20 6.82
CA GLU A 4 1.42 13.74 7.54
C GLU A 4 0.61 12.75 6.69
N ILE A 5 0.59 11.47 7.06
CA ILE A 5 -0.29 10.48 6.40
C ILE A 5 -1.74 10.82 6.74
N LYS A 6 -2.46 11.40 5.78
CA LYS A 6 -3.92 11.64 5.90
C LYS A 6 -4.74 10.67 5.09
N THR A 7 -4.33 10.42 3.85
CA THR A 7 -5.07 9.62 2.88
C THR A 7 -4.35 8.31 2.59
N VAL A 8 -5.06 7.20 2.79
CA VAL A 8 -4.55 5.84 2.56
C VAL A 8 -5.40 5.16 1.50
N LEU A 9 -4.75 4.58 0.48
CA LEU A 9 -5.39 3.74 -0.51
C LEU A 9 -4.98 2.28 -0.30
N ILE A 10 -5.95 1.41 -0.03
CA ILE A 10 -5.73 -0.04 0.09
C ILE A 10 -6.02 -0.71 -1.25
N VAL A 11 -5.09 -1.52 -1.73
CA VAL A 11 -5.20 -2.24 -2.99
C VAL A 11 -5.02 -3.74 -2.72
N ASP A 12 -6.10 -4.50 -2.79
CA ASP A 12 -6.11 -5.95 -2.52
C ASP A 12 -7.31 -6.54 -3.28
N ASP A 13 -7.13 -7.65 -4.01
CA ASP A 13 -8.22 -8.29 -4.76
C ASP A 13 -9.16 -9.07 -3.83
N GLU A 14 -8.70 -9.48 -2.65
CA GLU A 14 -9.52 -10.13 -1.64
C GLU A 14 -10.41 -9.12 -0.90
N GLU A 15 -11.69 -9.07 -1.26
CA GLU A 15 -12.68 -8.14 -0.69
C GLU A 15 -12.70 -8.12 0.85
N ASN A 16 -12.66 -9.30 1.48
CA ASN A 16 -12.68 -9.40 2.94
C ASN A 16 -11.43 -8.79 3.59
N ALA A 17 -10.26 -9.01 3.00
CA ALA A 17 -9.01 -8.43 3.49
C ALA A 17 -9.03 -6.90 3.34
N ARG A 18 -9.46 -6.43 2.17
CA ARG A 18 -9.60 -5.01 1.83
C ARG A 18 -10.57 -4.29 2.77
N ILE A 19 -11.76 -4.84 3.02
CA ILE A 19 -12.75 -4.29 3.96
C ILE A 19 -12.22 -4.29 5.39
N GLY A 20 -11.62 -5.41 5.83
CA GLY A 20 -11.07 -5.56 7.17
C GLY A 20 -10.01 -4.50 7.47
N LEU A 21 -9.03 -4.35 6.58
CA LEU A 21 -7.97 -3.36 6.73
C LEU A 21 -8.49 -1.93 6.63
N SER A 22 -9.44 -1.67 5.70
CA SER A 22 -10.06 -0.34 5.57
C SER A 22 -10.73 0.09 6.87
N LYS A 23 -11.50 -0.82 7.48
CA LYS A 23 -12.18 -0.56 8.75
C LYS A 23 -11.20 -0.29 9.87
N LEU A 24 -10.15 -1.10 10.00
CA LEU A 24 -9.14 -0.93 11.03
C LEU A 24 -8.43 0.43 10.92
N LEU A 25 -7.99 0.82 9.73
CA LEU A 25 -7.31 2.11 9.54
C LEU A 25 -8.27 3.30 9.68
N SER A 26 -9.52 3.17 9.25
CA SER A 26 -10.53 4.21 9.46
C SER A 26 -10.81 4.45 10.94
N GLN A 27 -10.82 3.39 11.77
CA GLN A 27 -10.96 3.49 13.23
C GLN A 27 -9.80 4.22 13.91
N GLU A 28 -8.62 4.24 13.27
CA GLU A 28 -7.44 4.99 13.73
C GLU A 28 -7.43 6.45 13.26
N GLY A 29 -8.45 6.87 12.50
CA GLY A 29 -8.62 8.26 12.06
C GLY A 29 -8.04 8.58 10.68
N TYR A 30 -7.56 7.57 9.93
CA TYR A 30 -7.11 7.77 8.55
C TYR A 30 -8.31 7.92 7.59
N GLN A 31 -8.14 8.73 6.54
CA GLN A 31 -9.09 8.75 5.41
C GLN A 31 -8.72 7.62 4.46
N VAL A 32 -9.54 6.56 4.46
CA VAL A 32 -9.22 5.33 3.73
C VAL A 32 -10.12 5.19 2.51
N SER A 33 -9.50 4.96 1.36
CA SER A 33 -10.14 4.48 0.14
C SER A 33 -9.58 3.11 -0.23
N SER A 34 -10.28 2.40 -1.11
CA SER A 34 -9.85 1.06 -1.50
C SER A 34 -10.13 0.76 -2.97
N ALA A 35 -9.24 -0.01 -3.60
CA ALA A 35 -9.34 -0.50 -4.97
C ALA A 35 -9.16 -2.02 -5.01
N ALA A 36 -9.87 -2.71 -5.90
CA ALA A 36 -9.79 -4.16 -6.03
C ALA A 36 -8.64 -4.64 -6.95
N ASN A 37 -8.04 -3.72 -7.71
CA ASN A 37 -6.96 -4.01 -8.64
C ASN A 37 -6.13 -2.75 -8.90
N ALA A 38 -4.99 -2.93 -9.58
CA ALA A 38 -4.09 -1.83 -9.91
C ALA A 38 -4.70 -0.79 -10.85
N GLY A 39 -5.60 -1.18 -11.77
CA GLY A 39 -6.25 -0.25 -12.69
C GLY A 39 -7.13 0.77 -11.97
N GLU A 40 -8.02 0.28 -11.09
CA GLU A 40 -8.84 1.11 -10.21
C GLU A 40 -7.97 2.00 -9.31
N ALA A 41 -6.86 1.45 -8.79
CA ALA A 41 -5.96 2.20 -7.93
C ALA A 41 -5.26 3.35 -8.69
N LEU A 42 -4.79 3.11 -9.91
CA LEU A 42 -4.17 4.13 -10.77
C LEU A 42 -5.19 5.19 -11.20
N GLU A 43 -6.43 4.78 -11.52
CA GLU A 43 -7.51 5.73 -11.82
C GLU A 43 -7.78 6.64 -10.60
N TYR A 44 -7.83 6.07 -9.39
CA TYR A 44 -7.99 6.84 -8.16
C TYR A 44 -6.82 7.81 -7.93
N LEU A 45 -5.58 7.32 -8.03
CA LEU A 45 -4.36 8.11 -7.88
C LEU A 45 -4.25 9.27 -8.87
N SER A 46 -4.89 9.15 -10.05
CA SER A 46 -4.93 10.22 -11.05
C SER A 46 -5.90 11.36 -10.69
N ARG A 47 -6.82 11.14 -9.74
CA ARG A 47 -7.89 12.07 -9.38
C ARG A 47 -7.72 12.66 -7.99
N GLU A 48 -7.26 11.84 -7.05
CA GLU A 48 -7.22 12.17 -5.63
C GLU A 48 -5.79 12.05 -5.09
N PRO A 49 -5.34 12.97 -4.21
CA PRO A 49 -4.04 12.86 -3.59
C PRO A 49 -4.00 11.72 -2.56
N VAL A 50 -3.03 10.82 -2.71
CA VAL A 50 -2.82 9.68 -1.80
C VAL A 50 -1.45 9.82 -1.13
N SER A 51 -1.43 9.83 0.20
CA SER A 51 -0.18 9.90 0.98
C SER A 51 0.50 8.53 1.05
N LEU A 52 -0.30 7.47 1.18
CA LEU A 52 0.16 6.10 1.34
C LEU A 52 -0.72 5.12 0.55
N VAL A 53 -0.09 4.27 -0.24
CA VAL A 53 -0.68 3.06 -0.81
C VAL A 53 -0.25 1.86 0.01
N ILE A 54 -1.20 0.99 0.34
CA ILE A 54 -0.95 -0.33 0.91
C ILE A 54 -1.45 -1.35 -0.10
N SER A 55 -0.55 -2.09 -0.75
CA SER A 55 -0.88 -2.98 -1.87
C SER A 55 -0.51 -4.43 -1.57
N ASP A 56 -1.40 -5.37 -1.92
CA ASP A 56 -1.00 -6.76 -2.05
C ASP A 56 -0.09 -6.95 -3.29
N ILE A 57 0.82 -7.92 -3.22
CA ILE A 57 1.69 -8.29 -4.36
C ILE A 57 0.98 -9.22 -5.34
N ASN A 58 0.18 -10.15 -4.81
CA ASN A 58 -0.39 -11.28 -5.56
C ASN A 58 -1.79 -10.94 -6.07
N MET A 59 -1.88 -9.96 -6.97
CA MET A 59 -3.12 -9.67 -7.68
C MET A 59 -3.14 -10.37 -9.05
N PRO A 60 -4.28 -10.96 -9.48
CA PRO A 60 -4.37 -11.81 -10.67
C PRO A 60 -4.19 -11.07 -12.01
N GLU A 61 -4.47 -9.76 -12.08
CA GLU A 61 -4.48 -9.00 -13.34
C GLU A 61 -3.20 -8.17 -13.57
N MET A 62 -2.59 -7.65 -12.51
CA MET A 62 -1.34 -6.88 -12.57
C MET A 62 -0.48 -7.24 -11.37
N ASN A 63 0.77 -7.62 -11.64
CA ASN A 63 1.76 -7.89 -10.59
C ASN A 63 1.96 -6.63 -9.74
N GLY A 64 1.84 -6.74 -8.42
CA GLY A 64 1.98 -5.60 -7.49
C GLY A 64 3.32 -4.86 -7.62
N LEU A 65 4.38 -5.52 -8.13
CA LEU A 65 5.67 -4.88 -8.41
C LEU A 65 5.63 -3.95 -9.63
N SER A 66 4.88 -4.32 -10.67
CA SER A 66 4.63 -3.42 -11.81
C SER A 66 3.83 -2.21 -11.36
N PHE A 67 2.84 -2.42 -10.49
CA PHE A 67 2.02 -1.32 -9.94
C PHE A 67 2.85 -0.37 -9.09
N LEU A 68 3.72 -0.91 -8.23
CA LEU A 68 4.70 -0.15 -7.47
C LEU A 68 5.57 0.73 -8.37
N ARG A 69 6.09 0.18 -9.47
CA ARG A 69 6.89 0.94 -10.44
C ARG A 69 6.12 2.11 -11.05
N GLU A 70 4.85 1.90 -11.39
CA GLU A 70 3.99 2.96 -11.92
C GLU A 70 3.78 4.09 -10.91
N ILE A 71 3.51 3.74 -9.65
CA ILE A 71 3.39 4.73 -8.57
C ILE A 71 4.70 5.49 -8.39
N HIS A 72 5.83 4.79 -8.32
CA HIS A 72 7.14 5.42 -8.13
C HIS A 72 7.48 6.45 -9.22
N ASN A 73 7.14 6.13 -10.48
CA ASN A 73 7.44 7.00 -11.62
C ASN A 73 6.49 8.19 -11.76
N HIS A 74 5.20 8.01 -11.45
CA HIS A 74 4.16 9.00 -11.74
C HIS A 74 3.62 9.73 -10.50
N HIS A 75 3.80 9.15 -9.31
CA HIS A 75 3.30 9.65 -8.03
C HIS A 75 4.39 9.64 -6.94
N PRO A 76 5.52 10.38 -7.13
CA PRO A 76 6.68 10.30 -6.25
C PRO A 76 6.45 10.80 -4.81
N GLY A 77 5.32 11.49 -4.54
CA GLY A 77 4.91 11.88 -3.18
C GLY A 77 4.05 10.82 -2.47
N THR A 78 3.78 9.69 -3.11
CA THR A 78 2.98 8.61 -2.54
C THR A 78 3.90 7.49 -2.06
N HIS A 79 3.87 7.23 -0.76
CA HIS A 79 4.57 6.09 -0.18
C HIS A 79 3.84 4.79 -0.51
N VAL A 80 4.58 3.68 -0.63
CA VAL A 80 3.98 2.37 -0.89
C VAL A 80 4.47 1.34 0.11
N ILE A 81 3.55 0.68 0.81
CA ILE A 81 3.83 -0.50 1.64
C ILE A 81 3.30 -1.72 0.90
N MET A 82 4.17 -2.68 0.64
CA MET A 82 3.78 -3.95 0.03
C MET A 82 3.38 -4.95 1.10
N ILE A 83 2.29 -5.67 0.87
CA ILE A 83 1.80 -6.76 1.72
C ILE A 83 1.75 -8.03 0.89
N THR A 84 2.11 -9.18 1.46
CA THR A 84 1.98 -10.46 0.72
C THR A 84 1.90 -11.67 1.63
N ALA A 85 1.15 -12.70 1.21
CA ALA A 85 1.18 -14.03 1.82
C ALA A 85 2.36 -14.89 1.32
N TYR A 86 2.89 -14.61 0.13
CA TYR A 86 3.91 -15.42 -0.55
C TYR A 86 5.09 -14.52 -0.94
N GLY A 87 5.85 -14.08 0.06
CA GLY A 87 7.06 -13.30 -0.13
C GLY A 87 8.32 -14.10 0.10
N GLY A 88 9.40 -13.73 -0.59
CA GLY A 88 10.74 -14.27 -0.38
C GLY A 88 11.77 -13.15 -0.42
N VAL A 89 13.03 -13.49 -0.15
CA VAL A 89 14.12 -12.51 -0.16
C VAL A 89 14.23 -11.80 -1.51
N GLU A 90 14.01 -12.50 -2.62
CA GLU A 90 14.08 -11.92 -3.96
C GLU A 90 12.99 -10.88 -4.21
N SER A 91 11.73 -11.19 -3.91
CA SER A 91 10.62 -10.25 -4.10
C SER A 91 10.65 -9.08 -3.12
N TYR A 92 11.20 -9.29 -1.91
CA TYR A 92 11.52 -8.21 -0.98
C TYR A 92 12.55 -7.25 -1.59
N LEU A 93 13.69 -7.77 -2.05
CA LEU A 93 14.75 -6.94 -2.64
C LEU A 93 14.26 -6.20 -3.88
N GLU A 94 13.47 -6.86 -4.72
CA GLU A 94 12.87 -6.24 -5.90
C GLU A 94 11.91 -5.11 -5.53
N ALA A 95 11.00 -5.31 -4.58
CA ALA A 95 10.10 -4.27 -4.11
C ALA A 95 10.85 -3.05 -3.57
N MET A 96 11.87 -3.28 -2.73
CA MET A 96 12.67 -2.17 -2.17
C MET A 96 13.42 -1.41 -3.27
N ASN A 97 13.98 -2.11 -4.27
CA ASN A 97 14.66 -1.47 -5.41
C ASN A 97 13.70 -0.68 -6.31
N LEU A 98 12.42 -1.04 -6.34
CA LEU A 98 11.37 -0.33 -7.06
C LEU A 98 10.76 0.84 -6.29
N GLY A 99 11.26 1.11 -5.07
CA GLY A 99 10.84 2.27 -4.27
C GLY A 99 9.72 1.97 -3.28
N ALA A 100 9.48 0.70 -2.91
CA ALA A 100 8.64 0.40 -1.77
C ALA A 100 9.25 1.01 -0.50
N PHE A 101 8.40 1.61 0.33
CA PHE A 101 8.81 2.12 1.64
C PHE A 101 9.08 0.98 2.61
N GLU A 102 8.24 -0.06 2.58
CA GLU A 102 8.37 -1.23 3.43
C GLU A 102 7.64 -2.42 2.80
N TYR A 103 8.00 -3.61 3.25
CA TYR A 103 7.42 -4.89 2.84
C TYR A 103 7.01 -5.70 4.06
N ILE A 104 5.73 -6.10 4.13
CA ILE A 104 5.14 -6.79 5.28
C ILE A 104 4.55 -8.14 4.85
N HIS A 105 4.81 -9.18 5.64
CA HIS A 105 4.21 -10.50 5.41
C HIS A 105 2.81 -10.61 6.04
N LYS A 106 1.86 -11.21 5.32
CA LYS A 106 0.59 -11.66 5.89
C LYS A 106 0.86 -12.82 6.88
N PRO A 107 0.13 -12.91 8.01
CA PRO A 107 -0.95 -12.03 8.44
C PRO A 107 -0.44 -10.70 9.00
N VAL A 108 -1.00 -9.60 8.50
CA VAL A 108 -0.60 -8.24 8.88
C VAL A 108 -1.10 -7.95 10.29
N LYS A 109 -0.16 -7.60 11.20
CA LYS A 109 -0.51 -7.15 12.53
C LYS A 109 -0.68 -5.64 12.54
N LEU A 110 -1.76 -5.15 13.15
CA LEU A 110 -2.05 -3.72 13.20
C LEU A 110 -0.90 -2.91 13.83
N ASP A 111 -0.29 -3.40 14.90
CA ASP A 111 0.82 -2.71 15.56
C ASP A 111 2.08 -2.61 14.69
N GLU A 112 2.34 -3.63 13.87
CA GLU A 112 3.44 -3.65 12.91
C GLU A 112 3.19 -2.61 11.81
N LEU A 113 2.01 -2.64 11.20
CA LEU A 113 1.62 -1.67 10.18
C LEU A 113 1.69 -0.22 10.72
N LYS A 114 1.15 0.03 11.92
CA LYS A 114 1.25 1.34 12.58
C LYS A 114 2.70 1.75 12.83
N SER A 115 3.57 0.81 13.20
CA SER A 115 4.98 1.10 13.41
C SER A 115 5.65 1.58 12.13
N VAL A 116 5.35 0.93 11.01
CA VAL A 116 5.84 1.32 9.69
C VAL A 116 5.28 2.69 9.28
N MET A 117 3.98 2.90 9.42
CA MET A 117 3.33 4.19 9.08
C MET A 117 3.92 5.35 9.91
N ARG A 118 4.28 5.13 11.18
CA ARG A 118 4.98 6.15 11.98
C ARG A 118 6.37 6.49 11.46
N LYS A 119 7.07 5.60 10.77
CA LYS A 119 8.38 5.89 10.18
C LYS A 119 8.27 6.91 9.03
N ILE A 120 7.14 6.93 8.32
CA ILE A 120 6.88 7.88 7.22
C ILE A 120 6.59 9.29 7.77
N ALA A 121 5.84 9.35 8.88
CA ALA A 121 5.40 10.62 9.46
C ALA A 121 6.47 11.39 10.26
N ASN A 122 7.67 10.84 10.41
CA ASN A 122 8.78 11.43 11.17
C ASN A 122 9.87 11.97 10.25
#